data_AF-A0A1M5R1J0-F1
#
_entry.id   AF-A0A1M5R1J0-F1
#
_cell.length_a   1.000
_cell.length_b   1.000
_cell.length_c   1.000
_cell.angle_alpha   90.00
_cell.angle_beta   90.00
_cell.angle_gamma   90.00
#
_symmetry.space_group_name_H-M   'P 1'
#
loop_
_entity.id
_entity.type
_entity.pdbx_description
1 polymer ?
#
loop_
_entity_poly.entity_id
_entity_poly.type
_entity_poly.pdbx_seq_one_letter_code
_entity_poly.pdbx_strand_id
1 'polypeptide(L)'
;MIYDPEFLDRYHELQRKRSVIISILKNINSINLNNYKILIKNLEGRLKDKLKKLDISYFSLYTANLLYGKGALKARLNLFEEIGIMPNEIAEILFWANPQKYPFPNFQKKYSKHFIESERNRLKKSNLDDFLQLYALDTYKNAKNDFLIEIITEINSLKIYEFEKITWLRELIFELNPISRQKIKDSININEYIEKALFSKPVCEVILDGNNIIYWTIPPSLNNIEKVIWQLSQIKKLYFPFYIVFDKNVRYMYKSHIFNFPNVYFHSPADELIINLAISKKAKIISRDKFRDWDVNLKKYLLNIDI
;
A
#
# COMPACT_ATOMS: atom_id res chain seq x y z
N MET A 1 13.62 -2.36 14.98
CA MET A 1 14.09 -2.86 13.66
C MET A 1 14.36 -4.36 13.70
N ILE A 2 15.11 -4.90 14.67
CA ILE A 2 15.32 -6.36 14.85
C ILE A 2 14.21 -7.00 15.71
N TYR A 3 13.52 -6.20 16.54
CA TYR A 3 12.37 -6.61 17.35
C TYR A 3 11.02 -6.20 16.74
N ASP A 4 11.01 -5.81 15.46
CA ASP A 4 9.75 -5.55 14.77
C ASP A 4 9.05 -6.91 14.53
N PRO A 5 7.78 -7.11 14.96
CA PRO A 5 7.08 -8.38 14.80
C PRO A 5 7.11 -8.91 13.36
N GLU A 6 6.95 -8.03 12.36
CA GLU A 6 6.95 -8.44 10.95
C GLU A 6 8.34 -8.89 10.49
N PHE A 7 9.40 -8.25 11.00
CA PHE A 7 10.77 -8.73 10.77
C PHE A 7 10.98 -10.11 11.39
N LEU A 8 10.53 -10.31 12.64
CA LEU A 8 10.65 -11.59 13.34
C LEU A 8 9.89 -12.70 12.62
N ASP A 9 8.67 -12.42 12.15
CA ASP A 9 7.87 -13.35 11.36
C ASP A 9 8.57 -13.75 10.06
N ARG A 10 9.11 -12.75 9.32
CA ARG A 10 9.89 -13.01 8.11
C ARG A 10 11.15 -13.82 8.43
N TYR A 11 11.86 -13.52 9.50
CA TYR A 11 13.03 -14.26 9.92
C TYR A 11 12.68 -15.71 10.27
N HIS A 12 11.60 -15.95 11.02
CA HIS A 12 11.12 -17.29 11.37
C HIS A 12 10.64 -18.09 10.15
N GLU A 13 9.98 -17.44 9.18
CA GLU A 13 9.67 -18.05 7.89
C GLU A 13 10.94 -18.52 7.16
N LEU A 14 11.95 -17.65 7.07
CA LEU A 14 13.23 -17.96 6.43
C LEU A 14 13.99 -19.07 7.17
N GLN A 15 13.95 -19.11 8.50
CA GLN A 15 14.50 -20.20 9.31
C GLN A 15 13.81 -21.55 9.01
N ARG A 16 12.47 -21.56 8.88
CA ARG A 16 11.72 -22.77 8.50
C ARG A 16 12.11 -23.26 7.12
N LYS A 17 12.16 -22.36 6.12
CA LYS A 17 12.62 -22.68 4.76
C LYS A 17 14.03 -23.27 4.78
N ARG A 18 14.96 -22.61 5.49
CA ARG A 18 16.34 -23.07 5.63
C ARG A 18 16.43 -24.48 6.21
N SER A 19 15.67 -24.79 7.27
CA SER A 19 15.67 -26.12 7.88
C SER A 19 15.25 -27.21 6.89
N VAL A 20 14.21 -26.95 6.10
CA VAL A 20 13.76 -27.85 5.03
C VAL A 20 14.84 -28.02 3.96
N ILE A 21 15.40 -26.92 3.46
CA ILE A 21 16.45 -26.94 2.44
C ILE A 21 17.67 -27.75 2.93
N ILE A 22 18.14 -27.50 4.16
CA ILE A 22 19.27 -28.21 4.74
C ILE A 22 18.99 -29.71 4.87
N SER A 23 17.78 -30.12 5.29
CA SER A 23 17.44 -31.55 5.37
C SER A 23 17.54 -32.26 4.02
N ILE A 24 17.26 -31.55 2.93
CA ILE A 24 17.36 -32.06 1.57
C ILE A 24 18.82 -32.08 1.11
N LEU A 25 19.56 -30.99 1.33
CA LEU A 25 20.97 -30.86 0.90
C LEU A 25 21.91 -31.85 1.62
N LYS A 26 21.58 -32.28 2.84
CA LYS A 26 22.33 -33.35 3.55
C LYS A 26 22.33 -34.67 2.76
N ASN A 27 21.27 -34.95 2.02
CA ASN A 27 21.08 -36.18 1.26
C ASN A 27 21.11 -35.91 -0.26
N ILE A 28 21.88 -34.91 -0.70
CA ILE A 28 21.85 -34.45 -2.10
C ILE A 28 22.20 -35.58 -3.09
N ASN A 29 23.16 -36.45 -2.76
CA ASN A 29 23.59 -37.56 -3.61
C ASN A 29 22.48 -38.58 -3.88
N SER A 30 21.46 -38.65 -3.02
CA SER A 30 20.32 -39.57 -3.13
C SER A 30 18.99 -38.82 -3.18
N ILE A 31 19.00 -37.59 -3.72
CA ILE A 31 17.80 -36.76 -3.82
C ILE A 31 16.77 -37.42 -4.74
N ASN A 32 15.52 -37.50 -4.27
CA ASN A 32 14.40 -37.99 -5.07
C ASN A 32 13.56 -36.82 -5.62
N LEU A 33 12.67 -37.11 -6.57
CA LEU A 33 11.84 -36.12 -7.23
C LEU A 33 10.98 -35.30 -6.26
N ASN A 34 10.48 -35.92 -5.18
CA ASN A 34 9.66 -35.23 -4.19
C ASN A 34 10.48 -34.18 -3.42
N ASN A 35 11.63 -34.58 -2.89
CA ASN A 35 12.56 -33.69 -2.20
C ASN A 35 13.05 -32.57 -3.12
N TYR A 36 13.27 -32.85 -4.40
CA TYR A 36 13.65 -31.84 -5.39
C TYR A 36 12.54 -30.81 -5.62
N LYS A 37 11.27 -31.24 -5.74
CA LYS A 37 10.12 -30.33 -5.83
C LYS A 37 9.96 -29.48 -4.56
N ILE A 38 10.14 -30.08 -3.38
CA ILE A 38 10.08 -29.36 -2.10
C ILE A 38 11.20 -28.32 -2.02
N LEU A 39 12.42 -28.66 -2.44
CA LEU A 39 13.54 -27.72 -2.53
C LEU A 39 13.17 -26.52 -3.39
N ILE A 40 12.71 -26.75 -4.62
CA ILE A 40 12.30 -25.70 -5.57
C ILE A 40 11.25 -24.76 -4.95
N LYS A 41 10.28 -25.30 -4.20
CA LYS A 41 9.23 -24.51 -3.53
C LYS A 41 9.77 -23.59 -2.42
N ASN A 42 10.88 -23.96 -1.78
CA ASN A 42 11.46 -23.21 -0.66
C ASN A 42 12.54 -22.20 -1.09
N LEU A 43 12.99 -22.23 -2.34
CA LEU A 43 13.91 -21.22 -2.88
C LEU A 43 13.18 -19.88 -3.13
N GLU A 44 13.90 -18.79 -2.88
CA GLU A 44 13.41 -17.41 -3.02
C GLU A 44 13.82 -16.81 -4.38
N GLY A 45 15.00 -17.18 -4.90
CA GLY A 45 15.59 -16.59 -6.09
C GLY A 45 15.11 -17.19 -7.42
N ARG A 46 15.78 -16.77 -8.51
CA ARG A 46 15.50 -17.23 -9.89
C ARG A 46 15.91 -18.68 -10.14
N LEU A 47 16.71 -19.27 -9.26
CA LEU A 47 17.18 -20.65 -9.36
C LEU A 47 16.00 -21.64 -9.49
N LYS A 48 14.90 -21.41 -8.76
CA LYS A 48 13.72 -22.28 -8.79
C LYS A 48 13.14 -22.47 -10.20
N ASP A 49 13.19 -21.46 -11.06
CA ASP A 49 12.62 -21.53 -12.40
C ASP A 49 13.51 -22.33 -13.36
N LYS A 50 14.83 -22.30 -13.14
CA LYS A 50 15.80 -23.14 -13.85
C LYS A 50 15.67 -24.60 -13.42
N LEU A 51 15.58 -24.84 -12.11
CA LEU A 51 15.49 -26.19 -11.55
C LEU A 51 14.22 -26.95 -11.99
N LYS A 52 13.10 -26.25 -12.24
CA LYS A 52 11.88 -26.88 -12.80
C LYS A 52 12.11 -27.60 -14.13
N LYS A 53 13.13 -27.20 -14.89
CA LYS A 53 13.44 -27.73 -16.23
C LYS A 53 14.70 -28.60 -16.26
N LEU A 54 15.46 -28.61 -15.16
CA LEU A 54 16.74 -29.30 -15.07
C LEU A 54 16.54 -30.74 -14.57
N ASP A 55 17.28 -31.68 -15.16
CA ASP A 55 17.36 -33.06 -14.66
C ASP A 55 17.93 -33.09 -13.24
N ILE A 56 17.25 -33.83 -12.37
CA ILE A 56 17.61 -33.98 -10.96
C ILE A 56 19.02 -34.54 -10.77
N SER A 57 19.49 -35.38 -11.69
CA SER A 57 20.80 -36.04 -11.64
C SER A 57 21.93 -35.03 -11.84
N TYR A 58 21.78 -34.12 -12.81
CA TYR A 58 22.73 -33.01 -13.01
C TYR A 58 22.72 -32.09 -11.81
N PHE A 59 21.53 -31.71 -11.32
CA PHE A 59 21.46 -30.86 -10.13
C PHE A 59 22.16 -31.50 -8.93
N SER A 60 21.91 -32.79 -8.68
CA SER A 60 22.52 -33.54 -7.58
C SER A 60 24.03 -33.55 -7.67
N LEU A 61 24.58 -33.96 -8.82
CA LEU A 61 26.01 -34.09 -9.04
C LEU A 61 26.75 -32.76 -8.86
N TYR A 62 26.29 -31.70 -9.53
CA TYR A 62 26.93 -30.39 -9.47
C TYR A 62 26.79 -29.76 -8.08
N THR A 63 25.65 -29.96 -7.40
CA THR A 63 25.43 -29.44 -6.05
C THR A 63 26.28 -30.17 -5.01
N ALA A 64 26.44 -31.48 -5.14
CA ALA A 64 27.36 -32.25 -4.29
C ALA A 64 28.80 -31.73 -4.41
N ASN A 65 29.25 -31.44 -5.64
CA ASN A 65 30.55 -30.83 -5.87
C ASN A 65 30.65 -29.40 -5.28
N LEU A 66 29.59 -28.58 -5.41
CA LEU A 66 29.56 -27.24 -4.82
C LEU A 66 29.66 -27.24 -3.30
N LEU A 67 29.02 -28.20 -2.63
CA LEU A 67 28.98 -28.26 -1.16
C LEU A 67 30.21 -28.97 -0.57
N TYR A 68 30.63 -30.08 -1.18
CA TYR A 68 31.63 -31.00 -0.60
C TYR A 68 32.88 -31.20 -1.46
N GLY A 69 32.86 -30.71 -2.71
CA GLY A 69 33.98 -30.84 -3.64
C GLY A 69 35.21 -30.02 -3.25
N LYS A 70 36.36 -30.41 -3.81
CA LYS A 70 37.65 -29.74 -3.61
C LYS A 70 37.85 -28.62 -4.65
N GLY A 71 38.77 -27.71 -4.35
CA GLY A 71 39.15 -26.62 -5.27
C GLY A 71 38.49 -25.27 -4.98
N ALA A 72 38.83 -24.27 -5.79
CA ALA A 72 38.38 -22.89 -5.59
C ALA A 72 36.85 -22.77 -5.75
N LEU A 73 36.20 -22.07 -4.82
CA LEU A 73 34.74 -21.84 -4.86
C LEU A 73 34.26 -21.27 -6.19
N LYS A 74 35.01 -20.33 -6.77
CA LYS A 74 34.71 -19.72 -8.07
C LYS A 74 34.65 -20.77 -9.19
N ALA A 75 35.58 -21.72 -9.22
CA ALA A 75 35.59 -22.79 -10.21
C ALA A 75 34.36 -23.69 -10.03
N ARG A 76 34.03 -24.07 -8.80
CA ARG A 76 32.86 -24.89 -8.48
C ARG A 76 31.53 -24.22 -8.82
N LEU A 77 31.42 -22.92 -8.64
CA LEU A 77 30.27 -22.13 -9.06
C LEU A 77 30.14 -22.06 -10.58
N ASN A 78 31.25 -21.82 -11.28
CA ASN A 78 31.27 -21.68 -12.74
C ASN A 78 30.90 -22.98 -13.47
N LEU A 79 31.11 -24.16 -12.88
CA LEU A 79 30.69 -25.44 -13.48
C LEU A 79 29.19 -25.47 -13.80
N PHE A 80 28.35 -24.78 -13.01
CA PHE A 80 26.91 -24.74 -13.26
C PHE A 80 26.51 -24.06 -14.59
N GLU A 81 27.42 -23.28 -15.20
CA GLU A 81 27.18 -22.66 -16.50
C GLU A 81 26.98 -23.73 -17.59
N GLU A 82 27.64 -24.89 -17.47
CA GLU A 82 27.50 -26.04 -18.38
C GLU A 82 26.06 -26.59 -18.44
N ILE A 83 25.31 -26.42 -17.35
CA ILE A 83 23.90 -26.83 -17.24
C ILE A 83 22.94 -25.65 -17.25
N GLY A 84 23.39 -24.48 -17.71
CA GLY A 84 22.56 -23.30 -17.94
C GLY A 84 22.15 -22.53 -16.67
N ILE A 85 22.88 -22.72 -15.56
CA ILE A 85 22.68 -22.01 -14.29
C ILE A 85 23.87 -21.09 -14.03
N MET A 86 23.61 -19.82 -13.82
CA MET A 86 24.66 -18.84 -13.58
C MET A 86 25.23 -18.93 -12.15
N PRO A 87 26.51 -18.58 -11.92
CA PRO A 87 27.12 -18.55 -10.59
C PRO A 87 26.31 -17.77 -9.54
N ASN A 88 25.70 -16.66 -9.95
CA ASN A 88 24.85 -15.83 -9.10
C ASN A 88 23.57 -16.57 -8.68
N GLU A 89 23.00 -17.42 -9.52
CA GLU A 89 21.76 -18.13 -9.23
C GLU A 89 22.03 -19.28 -8.25
N ILE A 90 23.06 -20.09 -8.51
CA ILE A 90 23.37 -21.24 -7.65
C ILE A 90 23.95 -20.85 -6.29
N ALA A 91 24.53 -19.64 -6.17
CA ALA A 91 25.02 -19.12 -4.89
C ALA A 91 23.91 -19.02 -3.82
N GLU A 92 22.62 -19.02 -4.20
CA GLU A 92 21.50 -19.17 -3.27
C GLU A 92 21.61 -20.45 -2.42
N ILE A 93 22.07 -21.57 -3.01
CA ILE A 93 22.29 -22.83 -2.27
C ILE A 93 23.35 -22.67 -1.18
N LEU A 94 24.41 -21.90 -1.46
CA LEU A 94 25.46 -21.62 -0.47
C LEU A 94 24.93 -20.78 0.70
N PHE A 95 24.09 -19.79 0.40
CA PHE A 95 23.41 -19.00 1.42
C PHE A 95 22.56 -19.87 2.34
N TRP A 96 21.70 -20.72 1.78
CA TRP A 96 20.85 -21.60 2.59
C TRP A 96 21.66 -22.60 3.42
N ALA A 97 22.71 -23.19 2.82
CA ALA A 97 23.59 -24.12 3.50
C ALA A 97 24.34 -23.45 4.66
N ASN A 98 24.89 -22.25 4.45
CA ASN A 98 25.70 -21.56 5.44
C ASN A 98 25.57 -20.02 5.38
N PRO A 99 24.52 -19.44 5.99
CA PRO A 99 24.29 -18.01 5.99
C PRO A 99 25.26 -17.24 6.90
N GLN A 100 26.13 -17.90 7.67
CA GLN A 100 27.21 -17.21 8.38
C GLN A 100 28.36 -16.84 7.43
N LYS A 101 28.55 -17.60 6.35
CA LYS A 101 29.67 -17.41 5.41
C LYS A 101 29.24 -16.77 4.09
N TYR A 102 28.04 -17.07 3.62
CA TYR A 102 27.62 -16.75 2.26
C TYR A 102 26.38 -15.86 2.29
N PRO A 103 26.44 -14.62 1.75
CA PRO A 103 25.27 -13.78 1.60
C PRO A 103 24.33 -14.29 0.51
N PHE A 104 23.06 -13.91 0.58
CA PHE A 104 22.10 -14.14 -0.50
C PHE A 104 22.59 -13.44 -1.77
N PRO A 105 22.51 -14.07 -2.96
CA PRO A 105 23.03 -13.47 -4.17
C PRO A 105 22.23 -12.24 -4.62
N ASN A 106 22.93 -11.25 -5.19
CA ASN A 106 22.32 -10.13 -5.89
C ASN A 106 22.44 -10.36 -7.40
N PHE A 107 21.33 -10.46 -8.12
CA PHE A 107 21.34 -10.77 -9.56
C PHE A 107 21.98 -9.68 -10.43
N GLN A 108 22.12 -8.46 -9.93
CA GLN A 108 22.78 -7.36 -10.64
C GLN A 108 24.31 -7.32 -10.42
N LYS A 109 24.81 -7.98 -9.36
CA LYS A 109 26.24 -7.95 -9.00
C LYS A 109 26.84 -9.34 -9.08
N LYS A 110 28.04 -9.47 -9.66
CA LYS A 110 28.74 -10.74 -9.72
C LYS A 110 29.06 -11.27 -8.32
N TYR A 111 28.70 -12.54 -8.05
CA TYR A 111 28.97 -13.25 -6.80
C TYR A 111 30.48 -13.53 -6.68
N SER A 112 31.18 -12.54 -6.16
CA SER A 112 32.64 -12.45 -6.11
C SER A 112 33.12 -12.29 -4.66
N LYS A 113 34.42 -12.47 -4.43
CA LYS A 113 35.03 -12.20 -3.12
C LYS A 113 34.75 -10.76 -2.65
N HIS A 114 34.79 -9.79 -3.57
CA HIS A 114 34.47 -8.40 -3.27
C HIS A 114 33.01 -8.22 -2.84
N PHE A 115 32.07 -8.88 -3.53
CA PHE A 115 30.66 -8.87 -3.14
C PHE A 115 30.47 -9.43 -1.72
N ILE A 116 31.03 -10.62 -1.44
CA ILE A 116 30.92 -11.25 -0.12
C ILE A 116 31.51 -10.35 0.99
N GLU A 117 32.64 -9.70 0.72
CA GLU A 117 33.26 -8.79 1.69
C GLU A 117 32.43 -7.52 1.90
N SER A 118 31.86 -6.96 0.83
CA SER A 118 30.95 -5.81 0.94
C SER A 118 29.71 -6.12 1.77
N GLU A 119 29.15 -7.31 1.60
CA GLU A 119 28.01 -7.79 2.38
C GLU A 119 28.40 -8.06 3.83
N ARG A 120 29.58 -8.63 4.08
CA ARG A 120 30.10 -8.84 5.44
C ARG A 120 30.27 -7.52 6.18
N ASN A 121 30.74 -6.48 5.50
CA ASN A 121 30.83 -5.14 6.07
C ASN A 121 29.44 -4.56 6.38
N ARG A 122 28.44 -4.82 5.52
CA ARG A 122 27.05 -4.43 5.74
C ARG A 122 26.43 -5.16 6.94
N LEU A 123 26.71 -6.44 7.10
CA LEU A 123 26.30 -7.26 8.24
C LEU A 123 26.84 -6.67 9.56
N LYS A 124 28.16 -6.41 9.62
CA LYS A 124 28.82 -5.81 10.79
C LYS A 124 28.22 -4.45 11.15
N LYS A 125 28.00 -3.58 10.15
CA LYS A 125 27.40 -2.25 10.36
C LYS A 125 25.95 -2.33 10.87
N SER A 126 25.23 -3.40 10.55
CA SER A 126 23.84 -3.59 10.93
C SER A 126 23.66 -4.27 12.29
N ASN A 127 24.76 -4.71 12.92
CA ASN A 127 24.76 -5.44 14.20
C ASN A 127 23.83 -6.66 14.20
N LEU A 128 23.89 -7.45 13.14
CA LEU A 128 23.13 -8.69 12.95
C LEU A 128 24.07 -9.91 13.01
N ASP A 129 23.54 -11.07 13.36
CA ASP A 129 24.35 -12.27 13.61
C ASP A 129 24.81 -12.96 12.32
N ASP A 130 23.95 -12.99 11.29
CA ASP A 130 24.23 -13.71 10.05
C ASP A 130 23.54 -13.08 8.82
N PHE A 131 23.88 -13.58 7.63
CA PHE A 131 23.27 -13.10 6.40
C PHE A 131 21.79 -13.45 6.27
N LEU A 132 21.27 -14.41 7.05
CA LEU A 132 19.84 -14.75 7.04
C LEU A 132 19.04 -13.61 7.67
N GLN A 133 19.50 -13.07 8.80
CA GLN A 133 18.92 -11.87 9.42
C GLN A 133 19.05 -10.65 8.49
N LEU A 134 20.20 -10.47 7.83
CA LEU A 134 20.39 -9.36 6.90
C LEU A 134 19.42 -9.45 5.71
N TYR A 135 19.22 -10.65 5.16
CA TYR A 135 18.25 -10.89 4.08
C TYR A 135 16.79 -10.71 4.55
N ALA A 136 16.46 -11.14 5.77
CA ALA A 136 15.17 -10.87 6.38
C ALA A 136 14.90 -9.36 6.49
N LEU A 137 15.91 -8.59 6.91
CA LEU A 137 15.82 -7.13 7.01
C LEU A 137 15.59 -6.46 5.66
N ASP A 138 16.33 -6.88 4.63
CA ASP A 138 16.20 -6.33 3.27
C ASP A 138 14.81 -6.62 2.68
N THR A 139 14.33 -7.86 2.82
CA THR A 139 13.03 -8.26 2.26
C THR A 139 11.84 -7.66 3.02
N TYR A 140 11.94 -7.54 4.34
CA TYR A 140 10.96 -6.81 5.16
C TYR A 140 10.87 -5.33 4.77
N LYS A 141 12.02 -4.64 4.62
CA LYS A 141 12.04 -3.22 4.25
C LYS A 141 11.43 -2.97 2.88
N ASN A 142 11.70 -3.85 1.92
CA ASN A 142 11.15 -3.73 0.58
C ASN A 142 9.62 -3.94 0.59
N ALA A 143 9.12 -4.99 1.25
CA ALA A 143 7.68 -5.23 1.36
C ALA A 143 6.93 -4.06 2.04
N LYS A 144 7.53 -3.48 3.09
CA LYS A 144 6.95 -2.30 3.78
C LYS A 144 6.93 -1.04 2.90
N ASN A 145 7.92 -0.86 2.04
CA ASN A 145 7.93 0.22 1.06
C ASN A 145 6.88 -0.02 -0.03
N ASP A 146 6.76 -1.26 -0.53
CA ASP A 146 5.76 -1.62 -1.54
C ASP A 146 4.34 -1.35 -1.05
N PHE A 147 4.01 -1.76 0.18
CA PHE A 147 2.70 -1.48 0.80
C PHE A 147 2.39 0.03 0.90
N LEU A 148 3.36 0.85 1.33
CA LEU A 148 3.14 2.30 1.39
C LEU A 148 2.96 2.91 0.00
N ILE A 149 3.69 2.42 -1.00
CA ILE A 149 3.54 2.86 -2.38
C ILE A 149 2.15 2.51 -2.92
N GLU A 150 1.64 1.32 -2.63
CA GLU A 150 0.28 0.91 -3.00
C GLU A 150 -0.77 1.84 -2.37
N ILE A 151 -0.66 2.12 -1.06
CA ILE A 151 -1.58 3.05 -0.38
C ILE A 151 -1.52 4.45 -0.98
N ILE A 152 -0.31 4.98 -1.23
CA ILE A 152 -0.14 6.32 -1.81
C ILE A 152 -0.77 6.36 -3.22
N THR A 153 -0.56 5.32 -4.01
CA THR A 153 -1.15 5.20 -5.36
C THR A 153 -2.67 5.18 -5.27
N GLU A 154 -3.22 4.41 -4.35
CA GLU A 154 -4.66 4.31 -4.12
C GLU A 154 -5.25 5.65 -3.70
N ILE A 155 -4.61 6.35 -2.75
CA ILE A 155 -5.01 7.69 -2.31
C ILE A 155 -4.99 8.69 -3.47
N ASN A 156 -3.92 8.72 -4.26
CA ASN A 156 -3.79 9.65 -5.38
C ASN A 156 -4.81 9.40 -6.50
N SER A 157 -5.42 8.21 -6.55
CA SER A 157 -6.48 7.88 -7.50
C SER A 157 -7.88 8.35 -7.06
N LEU A 158 -8.05 8.70 -5.78
CA LEU A 158 -9.36 8.97 -5.17
C LEU A 158 -10.12 10.09 -5.86
N LYS A 159 -11.42 9.86 -6.04
CA LYS A 159 -12.39 10.87 -6.42
C LYS A 159 -13.11 11.40 -5.20
N ILE A 160 -13.54 12.66 -5.29
CA ILE A 160 -14.12 13.41 -4.17
C ILE A 160 -15.45 12.85 -3.64
N TYR A 161 -16.07 11.93 -4.38
CA TYR A 161 -17.33 11.27 -4.04
C TYR A 161 -17.17 9.81 -3.54
N GLU A 162 -15.94 9.26 -3.52
CA GLU A 162 -15.67 7.88 -3.09
C GLU A 162 -15.59 7.75 -1.56
N PHE A 163 -16.65 8.15 -0.84
CA PHE A 163 -16.60 8.29 0.62
C PHE A 163 -16.33 7.00 1.40
N GLU A 164 -16.83 5.86 0.94
CA GLU A 164 -16.56 4.57 1.59
C GLU A 164 -15.06 4.23 1.53
N LYS A 165 -14.46 4.42 0.35
CA LYS A 165 -13.03 4.20 0.12
C LYS A 165 -12.17 5.17 0.94
N ILE A 166 -12.58 6.45 1.00
CA ILE A 166 -11.93 7.46 1.86
C ILE A 166 -12.01 7.04 3.34
N THR A 167 -13.15 6.55 3.79
CA THR A 167 -13.35 6.11 5.18
C THR A 167 -12.46 4.92 5.53
N TRP A 168 -12.39 3.93 4.63
CA TRP A 168 -11.52 2.77 4.79
C TRP A 168 -10.03 3.15 4.80
N LEU A 169 -9.58 3.97 3.84
CA LEU A 169 -8.19 4.44 3.79
C LEU A 169 -7.82 5.26 5.02
N ARG A 170 -8.75 6.08 5.51
CA ARG A 170 -8.57 6.83 6.76
C ARG A 170 -8.29 5.88 7.92
N GLU A 171 -9.12 4.85 8.13
CA GLU A 171 -8.93 3.86 9.20
C GLU A 171 -7.54 3.21 9.09
N LEU A 172 -7.15 2.79 7.88
CA LEU A 172 -5.84 2.21 7.64
C LEU A 172 -4.70 3.18 7.99
N ILE A 173 -4.80 4.46 7.59
CA ILE A 173 -3.80 5.49 7.89
C ILE A 173 -3.67 5.74 9.40
N PHE A 174 -4.78 5.67 10.15
CA PHE A 174 -4.78 5.86 11.60
C PHE A 174 -4.07 4.73 12.37
N GLU A 175 -4.00 3.52 11.81
CA GLU A 175 -3.23 2.39 12.35
C GLU A 175 -1.73 2.50 12.05
N LEU A 176 -1.32 3.30 11.06
CA LEU A 176 0.10 3.46 10.72
C LEU A 176 0.87 4.22 11.78
N ASN A 177 2.14 3.84 11.96
CA ASN A 177 3.09 4.58 12.78
C ASN A 177 3.29 6.03 12.25
N PRO A 178 3.74 6.98 13.11
CA PRO A 178 3.86 8.38 12.73
C PRO A 178 4.75 8.66 11.52
N ILE A 179 5.84 7.88 11.32
CA ILE A 179 6.77 8.07 10.21
C ILE A 179 6.10 7.69 8.88
N SER A 180 5.44 6.54 8.84
CA SER A 180 4.67 6.10 7.66
C SER A 180 3.56 7.08 7.32
N ARG A 181 2.86 7.59 8.34
CA ARG A 181 1.78 8.57 8.17
C ARG A 181 2.31 9.88 7.55
N GLN A 182 3.45 10.37 8.04
CA GLN A 182 4.11 11.56 7.49
C GLN A 182 4.55 11.33 6.03
N LYS A 183 5.15 10.17 5.72
CA LYS A 183 5.54 9.83 4.34
C LYS A 183 4.35 9.86 3.37
N ILE A 184 3.20 9.31 3.77
CA ILE A 184 1.98 9.38 2.96
C ILE A 184 1.63 10.85 2.75
N LYS A 185 1.54 11.63 3.82
CA LYS A 185 1.20 13.06 3.75
C LYS A 185 2.12 13.85 2.82
N ASP A 186 3.41 13.57 2.84
CA ASP A 186 4.41 14.25 1.98
C ASP A 186 4.35 13.81 0.50
N SER A 187 3.71 12.68 0.20
CA SER A 187 3.74 12.05 -1.14
C SER A 187 2.41 12.11 -1.89
N ILE A 188 1.33 12.52 -1.22
CA ILE A 188 0.01 12.60 -1.84
C ILE A 188 -0.18 13.93 -2.58
N ASN A 189 -0.92 13.88 -3.68
CA ASN A 189 -1.32 15.03 -4.46
C ASN A 189 -2.79 14.87 -4.82
N ILE A 190 -3.66 15.31 -3.92
CA ILE A 190 -5.11 15.11 -4.00
C ILE A 190 -5.85 16.39 -3.65
N ASN A 191 -7.18 16.39 -3.87
CA ASN A 191 -8.03 17.47 -3.43
C ASN A 191 -7.94 17.66 -1.90
N GLU A 192 -7.78 18.90 -1.46
CA GLU A 192 -7.57 19.29 -0.06
C GLU A 192 -8.70 18.83 0.88
N TYR A 193 -9.94 18.76 0.38
CA TYR A 193 -11.06 18.25 1.17
C TYR A 193 -10.91 16.75 1.43
N ILE A 194 -10.42 15.98 0.45
CA ILE A 194 -10.11 14.55 0.61
C ILE A 194 -8.91 14.39 1.55
N GLU A 195 -7.85 15.18 1.38
CA GLU A 195 -6.70 15.17 2.29
C GLU A 195 -7.15 15.36 3.74
N LYS A 196 -7.93 16.41 3.99
CA LYS A 196 -8.46 16.67 5.32
C LYS A 196 -9.34 15.53 5.83
N ALA A 197 -10.18 14.94 4.96
CA ALA A 197 -10.98 13.78 5.29
C ALA A 197 -10.14 12.58 5.73
N LEU A 198 -8.98 12.34 5.10
CA LEU A 198 -8.08 11.25 5.44
C LEU A 198 -7.35 11.47 6.78
N PHE A 199 -6.97 12.70 7.12
CA PHE A 199 -6.10 12.96 8.28
C PHE A 199 -6.80 13.59 9.49
N SER A 200 -8.06 14.02 9.36
CA SER A 200 -8.81 14.66 10.45
C SER A 200 -9.97 13.80 10.94
N LYS A 201 -10.46 14.09 12.15
CA LYS A 201 -11.69 13.47 12.67
C LYS A 201 -12.90 14.28 12.19
N PRO A 202 -13.87 13.66 11.49
CA PRO A 202 -15.12 14.33 11.13
C PRO A 202 -15.91 14.74 12.37
N VAL A 203 -16.54 15.91 12.32
CA VAL A 203 -17.45 16.40 13.36
C VAL A 203 -18.86 15.87 13.14
N CYS A 204 -19.37 16.03 11.91
CA CYS A 204 -20.66 15.54 11.43
C CYS A 204 -20.69 15.69 9.90
N GLU A 205 -21.72 15.16 9.24
CA GLU A 205 -21.94 15.33 7.81
C GLU A 205 -22.40 16.75 7.48
N VAL A 206 -22.36 17.09 6.19
CA VAL A 206 -22.86 18.37 5.66
C VAL A 206 -23.75 18.17 4.44
N ILE A 207 -24.80 18.97 4.34
CA ILE A 207 -25.75 18.98 3.25
C ILE A 207 -25.64 20.33 2.56
N LEU A 208 -25.39 20.29 1.26
CA LEU A 208 -25.28 21.44 0.39
C LEU A 208 -26.63 21.64 -0.29
N ASP A 209 -27.23 22.81 -0.07
CA ASP A 209 -28.40 23.27 -0.82
C ASP A 209 -27.96 23.68 -2.22
N GLY A 210 -28.00 22.72 -3.14
CA GLY A 210 -27.36 22.81 -4.43
C GLY A 210 -27.94 23.94 -5.29
N ASN A 211 -29.27 24.11 -5.29
CA ASN A 211 -29.91 25.20 -6.01
C ASN A 211 -29.52 26.54 -5.39
N ASN A 212 -29.64 26.71 -4.08
CA ASN A 212 -29.27 27.96 -3.44
C ASN A 212 -27.81 28.34 -3.73
N ILE A 213 -26.87 27.39 -3.62
CA ILE A 213 -25.44 27.59 -3.86
C ILE A 213 -25.14 28.00 -5.31
N ILE A 214 -25.81 27.41 -6.30
CA ILE A 214 -25.63 27.81 -7.72
C ILE A 214 -25.89 29.31 -7.89
N TYR A 215 -26.92 29.85 -7.23
CA TYR A 215 -27.34 31.25 -7.34
C TYR A 215 -26.57 32.22 -6.43
N TRP A 216 -25.48 31.80 -5.79
CA TRP A 216 -24.67 32.70 -4.96
C TRP A 216 -23.92 33.79 -5.73
N THR A 217 -23.74 33.59 -7.03
CA THR A 217 -23.15 34.55 -7.97
C THR A 217 -24.14 34.90 -9.07
N ILE A 218 -23.94 36.05 -9.71
CA ILE A 218 -24.64 36.45 -10.93
C ILE A 218 -23.59 36.62 -12.03
N PRO A 219 -23.61 35.81 -13.11
CA PRO A 219 -24.58 34.74 -13.39
C PRO A 219 -24.44 33.52 -12.45
N PRO A 220 -25.50 32.70 -12.30
CA PRO A 220 -25.47 31.50 -11.47
C PRO A 220 -24.46 30.48 -12.01
N SER A 221 -23.74 29.79 -11.11
CA SER A 221 -22.62 28.91 -11.50
C SER A 221 -22.52 27.66 -10.62
N LEU A 222 -22.37 26.51 -11.28
CA LEU A 222 -22.06 25.24 -10.61
C LEU A 222 -20.68 25.21 -9.96
N ASN A 223 -19.75 26.07 -10.39
CA ASN A 223 -18.44 26.21 -9.76
C ASN A 223 -18.55 26.67 -8.30
N ASN A 224 -19.68 27.27 -7.90
CA ASN A 224 -19.92 27.64 -6.51
C ASN A 224 -19.96 26.40 -5.60
N ILE A 225 -20.39 25.24 -6.08
CA ILE A 225 -20.35 23.98 -5.33
C ILE A 225 -18.89 23.57 -5.05
N GLU A 226 -18.02 23.63 -6.06
CA GLU A 226 -16.60 23.30 -5.90
C GLU A 226 -15.91 24.28 -4.93
N LYS A 227 -16.24 25.58 -5.01
CA LYS A 227 -15.77 26.59 -4.04
C LYS A 227 -16.21 26.28 -2.61
N VAL A 228 -17.46 25.86 -2.40
CA VAL A 228 -17.95 25.46 -1.08
C VAL A 228 -17.15 24.27 -0.54
N ILE A 229 -16.91 23.25 -1.36
CA ILE A 229 -16.15 22.08 -0.96
C ILE A 229 -14.69 22.45 -0.63
N TRP A 230 -14.09 23.35 -1.42
CA TRP A 230 -12.78 23.92 -1.13
C TRP A 230 -12.77 24.67 0.20
N GLN A 231 -13.75 25.54 0.48
CA GLN A 231 -13.81 26.24 1.77
C GLN A 231 -14.01 25.31 2.97
N LEU A 232 -14.78 24.23 2.79
CA LEU A 232 -14.90 23.18 3.80
C LEU A 232 -13.54 22.50 4.10
N SER A 233 -12.60 22.48 3.15
CA SER A 233 -11.22 22.04 3.39
C SER A 233 -10.46 23.05 4.29
N GLN A 234 -10.69 24.35 4.12
CA GLN A 234 -9.92 25.39 4.79
C GLN A 234 -10.31 25.64 6.26
N ILE A 235 -11.57 25.44 6.63
CA ILE A 235 -12.05 25.72 8.00
C ILE A 235 -11.47 24.75 9.06
N LYS A 236 -11.45 25.10 10.35
CA LYS A 236 -10.83 24.21 11.38
C LYS A 236 -11.54 22.85 11.55
N LYS A 237 -12.87 22.82 11.44
CA LYS A 237 -13.67 21.60 11.64
C LYS A 237 -13.80 20.84 10.32
N LEU A 238 -13.68 19.52 10.35
CA LEU A 238 -14.02 18.67 9.20
C LEU A 238 -15.52 18.32 9.27
N TYR A 239 -16.24 18.65 8.21
CA TYR A 239 -17.59 18.12 7.98
C TYR A 239 -17.50 17.11 6.85
N PHE A 240 -17.83 15.85 7.11
CA PHE A 240 -17.66 14.75 6.15
C PHE A 240 -18.57 13.57 6.51
N PRO A 241 -19.15 12.87 5.53
CA PRO A 241 -19.20 13.22 4.10
C PRO A 241 -20.07 14.46 3.81
N PHE A 242 -20.03 14.94 2.56
CA PHE A 242 -20.99 15.93 2.07
C PHE A 242 -22.08 15.28 1.24
N TYR A 243 -23.26 15.87 1.21
CA TYR A 243 -24.38 15.52 0.33
C TYR A 243 -24.84 16.77 -0.40
N ILE A 244 -25.35 16.64 -1.63
CA ILE A 244 -25.90 17.77 -2.36
C ILE A 244 -27.34 17.46 -2.72
N VAL A 245 -28.25 18.38 -2.43
CA VAL A 245 -29.65 18.25 -2.83
C VAL A 245 -29.95 19.36 -3.83
N PHE A 246 -30.44 18.98 -5.00
CA PHE A 246 -30.95 19.90 -6.00
C PHE A 246 -32.46 19.75 -6.17
N ASP A 247 -33.10 20.82 -6.62
CA ASP A 247 -34.42 20.75 -7.22
C ASP A 247 -34.37 19.89 -8.50
N LYS A 248 -35.41 19.09 -8.73
CA LYS A 248 -35.51 18.19 -9.89
C LYS A 248 -35.28 18.91 -11.23
N ASN A 249 -35.64 20.18 -11.32
CA ASN A 249 -35.57 20.94 -12.58
C ASN A 249 -34.14 21.38 -12.96
N VAL A 250 -33.17 21.33 -12.04
CA VAL A 250 -31.81 21.84 -12.31
C VAL A 250 -31.12 21.14 -13.49
N ARG A 251 -31.46 19.87 -13.72
CA ARG A 251 -30.88 19.05 -14.80
C ARG A 251 -31.25 19.54 -16.20
N TYR A 252 -32.34 20.30 -16.34
CA TYR A 252 -32.73 20.91 -17.61
C TYR A 252 -31.99 22.22 -17.88
N MET A 253 -31.48 22.86 -16.82
CA MET A 253 -30.83 24.18 -16.90
C MET A 253 -29.31 24.09 -17.02
N TYR A 254 -28.69 23.03 -16.48
CA TYR A 254 -27.23 22.89 -16.43
C TYR A 254 -26.78 21.49 -16.83
N LYS A 255 -25.52 21.39 -17.28
CA LYS A 255 -24.82 20.12 -17.50
C LYS A 255 -23.57 20.07 -16.64
N SER A 256 -23.46 19.05 -15.78
CA SER A 256 -22.25 18.82 -14.98
C SER A 256 -22.12 17.37 -14.55
N HIS A 257 -20.87 16.94 -14.42
CA HIS A 257 -20.49 15.63 -13.91
C HIS A 257 -20.88 15.44 -12.43
N ILE A 258 -21.00 16.52 -11.65
CA ILE A 258 -21.41 16.50 -10.24
C ILE A 258 -22.78 15.82 -10.07
N PHE A 259 -23.68 15.96 -11.04
CA PHE A 259 -25.01 15.35 -10.99
C PHE A 259 -25.01 13.82 -10.99
N ASN A 260 -23.87 13.20 -11.32
CA ASN A 260 -23.70 11.75 -11.34
C ASN A 260 -23.05 11.21 -10.05
N PHE A 261 -22.72 12.07 -9.08
CA PHE A 261 -22.14 11.61 -7.83
C PHE A 261 -23.18 10.84 -7.00
N PRO A 262 -22.82 9.73 -6.34
CA PRO A 262 -23.77 8.90 -5.57
C PRO A 262 -24.48 9.63 -4.42
N ASN A 263 -23.86 10.70 -3.90
CA ASN A 263 -24.32 11.51 -2.79
C ASN A 263 -25.09 12.77 -3.22
N VAL A 264 -25.54 12.81 -4.48
CA VAL A 264 -26.31 13.92 -5.06
C VAL A 264 -27.74 13.49 -5.32
N TYR A 265 -28.68 14.21 -4.73
CA TYR A 265 -30.10 13.91 -4.75
C TYR A 265 -30.88 14.99 -5.51
N PHE A 266 -31.99 14.58 -6.11
CA PHE A 266 -32.90 15.46 -6.85
C PHE A 266 -34.31 15.32 -6.29
N HIS A 267 -34.84 16.38 -5.68
CA HIS A 267 -36.14 16.38 -5.02
C HIS A 267 -36.87 17.70 -5.23
N SER A 268 -38.20 17.70 -5.29
CA SER A 268 -38.98 18.93 -5.42
C SER A 268 -40.21 18.84 -4.51
N PRO A 269 -40.39 19.74 -3.53
CA PRO A 269 -39.47 20.83 -3.18
C PRO A 269 -38.17 20.31 -2.55
N ALA A 270 -37.02 20.89 -2.92
CA ALA A 270 -35.71 20.43 -2.43
C ALA A 270 -35.56 20.58 -0.90
N ASP A 271 -36.14 21.65 -0.33
CA ASP A 271 -36.10 22.00 1.09
C ASP A 271 -36.51 20.85 2.01
N GLU A 272 -37.59 20.14 1.66
CA GLU A 272 -38.11 19.03 2.44
C GLU A 272 -37.05 17.93 2.63
N LEU A 273 -36.35 17.56 1.55
CA LEU A 273 -35.31 16.54 1.59
C LEU A 273 -34.06 17.04 2.34
N ILE A 274 -33.69 18.32 2.14
CA ILE A 274 -32.56 18.94 2.86
C ILE A 274 -32.80 18.86 4.38
N ILE A 275 -33.98 19.26 4.83
CA ILE A 275 -34.37 19.27 6.25
C ILE A 275 -34.38 17.84 6.81
N ASN A 276 -35.02 16.91 6.11
CA ASN A 276 -35.10 15.51 6.54
C ASN A 276 -33.72 14.85 6.65
N LEU A 277 -32.82 15.09 5.69
CA LEU A 277 -31.45 14.61 5.75
C LEU A 277 -30.68 15.23 6.92
N ALA A 278 -30.85 16.53 7.17
CA ALA A 278 -30.14 17.23 8.25
C ALA A 278 -30.54 16.71 9.63
N ILE A 279 -31.83 16.47 9.84
CA ILE A 279 -32.36 15.95 11.09
C ILE A 279 -31.91 14.49 11.29
N SER A 280 -32.13 13.63 10.29
CA SER A 280 -31.83 12.19 10.40
C SER A 280 -30.35 11.91 10.61
N LYS A 281 -29.46 12.64 9.92
CA LYS A 281 -28.01 12.48 10.03
C LYS A 281 -27.38 13.36 11.12
N LYS A 282 -28.14 14.26 11.75
CA LYS A 282 -27.62 15.34 12.59
C LYS A 282 -26.55 16.17 11.87
N ALA A 283 -26.73 16.34 10.56
CA ALA A 283 -25.80 17.00 9.66
C ALA A 283 -25.99 18.52 9.67
N LYS A 284 -24.98 19.27 9.23
CA LYS A 284 -25.10 20.71 9.00
C LYS A 284 -25.60 21.02 7.60
N ILE A 285 -26.29 22.15 7.43
CA ILE A 285 -26.81 22.64 6.15
C ILE A 285 -26.02 23.88 5.73
N ILE A 286 -25.56 23.91 4.48
CA ILE A 286 -25.03 25.10 3.84
C ILE A 286 -26.07 25.61 2.86
N SER A 287 -26.68 26.75 3.21
CA SER A 287 -27.60 27.53 2.38
C SER A 287 -27.57 28.98 2.86
N ARG A 288 -27.83 29.93 1.95
CA ARG A 288 -28.16 31.32 2.31
C ARG A 288 -29.65 31.47 2.65
N ASP A 289 -30.47 30.47 2.33
CA ASP A 289 -31.85 30.44 2.78
C ASP A 289 -31.91 30.15 4.29
N LYS A 290 -32.81 30.87 4.97
CA LYS A 290 -33.08 30.69 6.40
C LYS A 290 -34.23 29.71 6.65
N PHE A 291 -34.84 29.15 5.61
CA PHE A 291 -35.97 28.22 5.67
C PHE A 291 -37.10 28.77 6.55
N ARG A 292 -37.48 30.04 6.35
CA ARG A 292 -38.40 30.76 7.26
C ARG A 292 -39.80 30.15 7.32
N ASP A 293 -40.20 29.48 6.24
CA ASP A 293 -41.49 28.80 6.12
C ASP A 293 -41.48 27.41 6.80
N TRP A 294 -40.31 26.99 7.31
CA TRP A 294 -40.08 25.72 7.98
C TRP A 294 -39.72 25.94 9.47
N ASP A 295 -39.87 24.89 10.28
CA ASP A 295 -39.85 24.95 11.75
C ASP A 295 -38.65 25.73 12.37
N VAL A 296 -38.92 26.52 13.41
CA VAL A 296 -38.04 27.55 14.01
C VAL A 296 -36.71 26.96 14.53
N ASN A 297 -36.68 25.64 14.78
CA ASN A 297 -35.52 24.91 15.29
C ASN A 297 -34.43 24.60 14.24
N LEU A 298 -34.60 24.99 12.97
CA LEU A 298 -33.63 24.72 11.89
C LEU A 298 -32.33 25.52 11.99
N LYS A 299 -32.33 26.66 12.68
CA LYS A 299 -31.13 27.52 12.84
C LYS A 299 -29.92 26.77 13.40
N LYS A 300 -30.13 25.75 14.23
CA LYS A 300 -29.04 24.94 14.81
C LYS A 300 -28.34 24.04 13.79
N TYR A 301 -28.96 23.76 12.65
CA TYR A 301 -28.39 22.95 11.58
C TYR A 301 -27.65 23.80 10.54
N LEU A 302 -27.94 25.10 10.43
CA LEU A 302 -27.25 25.99 9.50
C LEU A 302 -25.75 26.13 9.86
N LEU A 303 -24.92 26.07 8.83
CA LEU A 303 -23.49 26.32 8.88
C LEU A 303 -23.19 27.51 7.97
N ASN A 304 -22.83 28.63 8.59
CA ASN A 304 -22.32 29.78 7.86
C ASN A 304 -20.85 29.52 7.53
N ILE A 305 -20.53 29.64 6.25
CA ILE A 305 -19.17 29.69 5.74
C ILE A 305 -18.98 31.06 5.10
N ASP A 306 -17.89 31.73 5.43
CA ASP A 306 -17.57 33.03 4.84
C ASP A 306 -17.09 32.79 3.40
N ILE A 307 -17.84 33.31 2.42
CA ILE A 307 -17.54 33.18 0.97
C ILE A 307 -17.23 34.52 0.34
#